data_AF-A0A496DBY6-F1
#
_entry.id   AF-A0A496DBY6-F1
#
_cell.length_a   1.000
_cell.length_b   1.000
_cell.length_c   1.000
_cell.angle_alpha   90.00
_cell.angle_beta   90.00
_cell.angle_gamma   90.00
#
_symmetry.space_group_name_H-M   'P 1'
#
loop_
_entity.id
_entity.type
_entity.pdbx_description
1 polymer ?
#
loop_
_entity_poly.entity_id
_entity_poly.type
_entity_poly.pdbx_seq_one_letter_code
_entity_poly.pdbx_strand_id
1 'polypeptide(L)'
;MCNKVFLVFRQFIIYLTVFGIALVFIYTSSPKLQEDYGDIIDFGFEAFINLVENGELSTASSDGLTEYHLSIWPQNQKTYYIGDMRWTKGDSYYGDSDVGYVRLLFYFGVPGVILFLLYQYSIVRISGLIFKERILSFFFFTVFFYALILLIKGYIDVASLIFIYLHYKSLDSKYENRILC
;
A
#
# COMPACT_ATOMS: atom_id res chain seq x y z
N MET A 1 -34.17 3.13 -15.58
CA MET A 1 -33.23 3.09 -14.43
C MET A 1 -31.89 3.75 -14.75
N CYS A 2 -31.29 3.47 -15.92
CA CYS A 2 -30.01 4.04 -16.39
C CYS A 2 -29.92 5.59 -16.33
N ASN A 3 -31.00 6.30 -16.68
CA ASN A 3 -30.98 7.77 -16.76
C ASN A 3 -30.93 8.48 -15.39
N LYS A 4 -31.46 7.85 -14.31
CA LYS A 4 -31.39 8.42 -12.95
C LYS A 4 -30.02 8.26 -12.33
N VAL A 5 -29.37 7.11 -12.56
CA VAL A 5 -27.98 6.86 -12.11
C VAL A 5 -27.03 7.86 -12.78
N PHE A 6 -27.19 8.08 -14.08
CA PHE A 6 -26.42 9.08 -14.82
C PHE A 6 -26.64 10.51 -14.30
N LEU A 7 -27.87 10.88 -13.96
CA LEU A 7 -28.20 12.19 -13.38
C LEU A 7 -27.58 12.40 -11.99
N VAL A 8 -27.63 11.39 -11.13
CA VAL A 8 -27.01 11.43 -9.80
C VAL A 8 -25.48 11.51 -9.92
N PHE A 9 -24.89 10.72 -10.82
CA PHE A 9 -23.45 10.76 -11.08
C PHE A 9 -23.01 12.14 -11.60
N ARG A 10 -23.75 12.72 -12.55
CA ARG A 10 -23.50 14.08 -13.04
C ARG A 10 -23.58 15.12 -11.93
N GLN A 11 -24.61 15.04 -11.08
CA GLN A 11 -24.79 15.98 -9.97
C GLN A 11 -23.66 15.85 -8.94
N PHE A 12 -23.21 14.61 -8.67
CA PHE A 12 -22.06 14.34 -7.81
C PHE A 12 -20.77 14.97 -8.35
N ILE A 13 -20.48 14.80 -9.64
CA ILE A 13 -19.32 15.44 -10.27
C ILE A 13 -19.40 16.96 -10.17
N ILE A 14 -20.56 17.56 -10.45
CA ILE A 14 -20.75 19.01 -10.33
C ILE A 14 -20.49 19.49 -8.89
N TYR A 15 -21.03 18.82 -7.88
CA TYR A 15 -20.79 19.20 -6.48
C TYR A 15 -19.33 19.03 -6.08
N LEU A 16 -18.68 17.95 -6.53
CA LEU A 16 -17.26 17.73 -6.29
C LEU A 16 -16.41 18.86 -6.90
N THR A 17 -16.71 19.28 -8.12
CA THR A 17 -16.01 20.38 -8.80
C THR A 17 -16.24 21.72 -8.08
N VAL A 18 -17.49 22.05 -7.75
CA VAL A 18 -17.82 23.30 -7.04
C VAL A 18 -17.15 23.35 -5.66
N PHE A 19 -17.18 22.23 -4.93
CA PHE A 19 -16.52 22.12 -3.64
C PHE A 19 -14.99 22.26 -3.76
N GLY A 20 -14.38 21.61 -4.77
CA GLY A 20 -12.96 21.77 -5.06
C GLY A 20 -12.56 23.21 -5.37
N ILE A 21 -13.32 23.91 -6.21
CA ILE A 21 -13.08 25.34 -6.51
C ILE A 21 -13.21 26.20 -5.25
N ALA A 22 -14.21 25.94 -4.40
CA ALA A 22 -14.37 26.66 -3.15
C ALA A 22 -13.18 26.47 -2.21
N LEU A 23 -12.66 25.24 -2.09
CA LEU A 23 -11.47 24.96 -1.28
C LEU A 23 -10.23 25.68 -1.82
N VAL A 24 -10.02 25.66 -3.13
CA VAL A 24 -8.91 26.40 -3.76
C VAL A 24 -9.04 27.90 -3.49
N PHE A 25 -10.24 28.47 -3.62
CA PHE A 25 -10.48 29.88 -3.34
C PHE A 25 -10.21 30.26 -1.88
N ILE A 26 -10.63 29.42 -0.93
CA ILE A 26 -10.37 29.62 0.51
C ILE A 26 -8.87 29.57 0.79
N TYR A 27 -8.17 28.61 0.20
CA TYR A 27 -6.72 28.45 0.35
C TYR A 27 -5.95 29.66 -0.22
N THR A 28 -6.27 30.09 -1.44
CA THR A 28 -5.58 31.23 -2.09
C THR A 28 -5.86 32.57 -1.42
N SER A 29 -7.03 32.71 -0.78
CA SER A 29 -7.43 33.95 -0.10
C SER A 29 -6.88 34.11 1.33
N SER A 30 -6.34 33.05 1.93
CA SER A 30 -5.86 33.06 3.32
C SER A 30 -4.35 32.79 3.38
N PRO A 31 -3.50 33.82 3.58
CA PRO A 31 -2.05 33.64 3.70
C PRO A 31 -1.66 32.70 4.83
N LYS A 32 -2.42 32.73 5.94
CA LYS A 32 -2.20 31.86 7.09
C LYS A 32 -2.41 30.37 6.76
N LEU A 33 -3.39 30.04 5.91
CA LEU A 33 -3.59 28.65 5.49
C LEU A 33 -2.48 28.15 4.58
N GLN A 34 -1.90 29.04 3.77
CA GLN A 34 -0.74 28.72 2.94
C GLN A 34 0.50 28.48 3.80
N GLU A 35 0.70 29.28 4.85
CA GLU A 35 1.80 29.06 5.80
C GLU A 35 1.64 27.76 6.59
N ASP A 36 0.44 27.49 7.11
CA ASP A 36 0.19 26.32 7.96
C ASP A 36 0.11 24.98 7.18
N TYR A 37 -0.33 25.01 5.92
CA TYR A 37 -0.65 23.80 5.14
C TYR A 37 0.01 23.72 3.76
N GLY A 38 0.78 24.74 3.35
CA GLY A 38 1.41 24.80 2.03
C GLY A 38 2.27 23.58 1.74
N ASP A 39 3.17 23.24 2.64
CA ASP A 39 4.04 22.06 2.52
C ASP A 39 3.25 20.75 2.31
N ILE A 40 2.09 20.62 2.96
CA ILE A 40 1.24 19.42 2.86
C ILE A 40 0.53 19.38 1.50
N ILE A 41 0.07 20.52 1.02
CA ILE A 41 -0.57 20.64 -0.30
C ILE A 41 0.44 20.41 -1.41
N ASP A 42 1.62 21.02 -1.31
CA ASP A 42 2.71 20.85 -2.27
C ASP A 42 3.16 19.39 -2.32
N PHE A 43 3.30 18.73 -1.16
CA PHE A 43 3.58 17.30 -1.11
C PHE A 43 2.45 16.44 -1.71
N GLY A 44 1.19 16.75 -1.41
CA GLY A 44 0.04 15.98 -1.91
C GLY A 44 -0.22 16.12 -3.41
N PHE A 45 0.13 17.27 -3.98
CA PHE A 45 -0.02 17.57 -5.41
C PHE A 45 1.29 17.57 -6.19
N GLU A 46 2.40 17.17 -5.56
CA GLU A 46 3.75 17.20 -6.13
C GLU A 46 3.81 16.61 -7.55
N ALA A 47 3.18 15.47 -7.78
CA ALA A 47 3.12 14.82 -9.10
C ALA A 47 2.50 15.72 -10.18
N PHE A 48 1.46 16.47 -9.82
CA PHE A 48 0.77 17.38 -10.73
C PHE A 48 1.55 18.68 -10.91
N ILE A 49 2.18 19.19 -9.84
CA ILE A 49 3.03 20.38 -9.89
C ILE A 49 4.23 20.10 -10.81
N ASN A 50 4.94 18.98 -10.59
CA ASN A 50 6.06 18.56 -11.44
C ASN A 50 5.64 18.32 -12.89
N LEU A 51 4.43 17.81 -13.13
CA LEU A 51 3.91 17.65 -14.49
C LEU A 51 3.71 19.01 -15.18
N VAL A 52 3.23 20.02 -14.46
CA VAL A 52 3.01 21.37 -15.01
C VAL A 52 4.33 22.11 -15.20
N GLU A 53 5.25 22.00 -14.25
CA GLU A 53 6.52 22.73 -14.25
C GLU A 53 7.59 22.08 -15.14
N ASN A 54 7.73 20.76 -15.07
CA ASN A 54 8.82 20.00 -15.69
C ASN A 54 8.34 19.07 -16.81
N GLY A 55 7.03 18.86 -16.97
CA GLY A 55 6.46 17.97 -17.98
C GLY A 55 6.53 16.48 -17.59
N GLU A 56 6.91 16.14 -16.37
CA GLU A 56 7.10 14.77 -15.89
C GLU A 56 6.21 14.47 -14.68
N LEU A 57 5.62 13.26 -14.64
CA LEU A 57 4.88 12.75 -13.49
C LEU A 57 5.86 12.17 -12.46
N SER A 58 6.56 13.04 -11.75
CA SER A 58 7.56 12.69 -10.73
C SER A 58 7.13 13.13 -9.33
N THR A 59 7.58 12.42 -8.31
CA THR A 59 7.44 12.84 -6.90
C THR A 59 8.73 12.53 -6.18
N ALA A 60 9.19 13.39 -5.27
CA ALA A 60 10.38 13.17 -4.46
C ALA A 60 10.29 11.83 -3.71
N SER A 61 9.09 11.42 -3.29
CA SER A 61 8.85 10.12 -2.63
C SER A 61 8.99 8.92 -3.56
N SER A 62 8.65 9.05 -4.84
CA SER A 62 8.78 7.94 -5.82
C SER A 62 10.16 7.91 -6.45
N ASP A 63 10.76 9.07 -6.73
CA ASP A 63 12.07 9.15 -7.38
C ASP A 63 13.20 8.85 -6.38
N GLY A 64 13.07 9.34 -5.14
CA GLY A 64 13.97 9.02 -4.04
C GLY A 64 13.96 7.52 -3.67
N LEU A 65 12.82 6.85 -3.86
CA LEU A 65 12.69 5.40 -3.66
C LEU A 65 13.62 4.60 -4.59
N THR A 66 13.83 5.06 -5.82
CA THR A 66 14.41 4.23 -6.88
C THR A 66 15.94 4.14 -6.83
N GLU A 67 16.66 5.19 -6.45
CA GLU A 67 18.13 5.17 -6.53
C GLU A 67 18.80 5.07 -5.16
N TYR A 68 18.38 5.88 -4.19
CA TYR A 68 18.93 5.83 -2.83
C TYR A 68 18.38 4.63 -2.07
N HIS A 69 17.06 4.47 -1.96
CA HIS A 69 16.51 3.45 -1.06
C HIS A 69 16.71 2.00 -1.55
N LEU A 70 16.83 1.77 -2.86
CA LEU A 70 17.21 0.45 -3.42
C LEU A 70 18.71 0.13 -3.27
N SER A 71 19.57 1.15 -3.08
CA SER A 71 21.01 0.96 -2.87
C SER A 71 21.39 0.82 -1.39
N ILE A 72 20.41 0.85 -0.47
CA ILE A 72 20.64 0.61 0.95
C ILE A 72 20.74 -0.89 1.21
N TRP A 73 21.95 -1.33 1.55
CA TRP A 73 22.26 -2.71 1.95
C TRP A 73 22.93 -2.75 3.33
N PRO A 74 22.69 -3.81 4.13
CA PRO A 74 23.38 -3.98 5.39
C PRO A 74 24.90 -4.07 5.17
N GLN A 75 25.65 -3.10 5.70
CA GLN A 75 27.11 -3.05 5.59
C GLN A 75 27.79 -4.13 6.46
N ASN A 76 27.12 -4.56 7.52
CA ASN A 76 27.58 -5.64 8.37
C ASN A 76 27.10 -6.99 7.82
N GLN A 77 28.04 -7.88 7.51
CA GLN A 77 27.75 -9.24 7.03
C GLN A 77 26.83 -10.00 7.99
N LYS A 78 26.95 -9.79 9.31
CA LYS A 78 26.07 -10.41 10.30
C LYS A 78 24.61 -9.99 10.09
N THR A 79 24.35 -8.69 9.93
CA THR A 79 23.00 -8.17 9.68
C THR A 79 22.44 -8.68 8.36
N TYR A 80 23.28 -8.83 7.32
CA TYR A 80 22.84 -9.42 6.05
C TYR A 80 22.35 -10.88 6.20
N TYR A 81 23.09 -11.71 6.95
CA TYR A 81 22.76 -13.14 7.06
C TYR A 81 21.69 -13.47 8.09
N ILE A 82 21.63 -12.76 9.23
CA ILE A 82 20.72 -13.12 10.32
C ILE A 82 19.87 -11.95 10.83
N GLY A 83 20.04 -10.76 10.26
CA GLY A 83 19.41 -9.55 10.75
C GLY A 83 20.01 -9.06 12.06
N ASP A 84 19.57 -7.87 12.49
CA ASP A 84 19.89 -7.30 13.81
C ASP A 84 18.64 -6.98 14.64
N MET A 85 17.46 -7.42 14.17
CA MET A 85 16.16 -7.30 14.86
C MET A 85 15.75 -5.86 15.19
N ARG A 86 16.26 -4.88 14.43
CA ARG A 86 15.90 -3.47 14.60
C ARG A 86 14.93 -3.03 13.51
N TRP A 87 13.78 -2.52 13.93
CA TRP A 87 12.73 -2.05 13.01
C TRP A 87 12.70 -0.52 12.90
N THR A 88 12.98 0.18 14.00
CA THR A 88 12.96 1.65 14.09
C THR A 88 14.27 2.19 14.64
N LYS A 89 14.55 3.46 14.31
CA LYS A 89 15.66 4.24 14.81
C LYS A 89 15.12 5.62 15.21
N GLY A 90 14.62 5.74 16.43
CA GLY A 90 13.89 6.95 16.87
C GLY A 90 12.58 7.07 16.10
N ASP A 91 12.41 8.20 15.39
CA ASP A 91 11.20 8.51 14.62
C ASP A 91 11.22 7.96 13.18
N SER A 92 12.35 7.40 12.71
CA SER A 92 12.50 6.82 11.37
C SER A 92 12.64 5.30 11.37
N TYR A 93 12.55 4.69 10.18
CA TYR A 93 12.84 3.27 10.01
C TYR A 93 14.34 2.98 10.14
N TYR A 94 14.66 1.83 10.72
CA TYR A 94 16.04 1.40 10.81
C TYR A 94 16.62 1.10 9.42
N GLY A 95 17.74 1.74 9.10
CA GLY A 95 18.33 1.71 7.76
C GLY A 95 17.86 2.84 6.84
N ASP A 96 17.03 3.78 7.35
CA ASP A 96 16.55 4.96 6.63
C ASP A 96 16.00 4.61 5.22
N SER A 97 15.34 3.45 5.11
CA SER A 97 14.72 2.93 3.90
C SER A 97 13.26 2.58 4.12
N ASP A 98 12.39 3.15 3.28
CA ASP A 98 10.96 2.81 3.25
C ASP A 98 10.66 1.51 2.50
N VAL A 99 11.66 0.95 1.82
CA VAL A 99 11.54 -0.28 1.01
C VAL A 99 11.26 -1.49 1.90
N GLY A 100 10.16 -2.20 1.61
CA GLY A 100 9.67 -3.31 2.43
C GLY A 100 10.65 -4.47 2.56
N TYR A 101 11.25 -4.93 1.47
CA TYR A 101 12.21 -6.05 1.53
C TYR A 101 13.53 -5.66 2.23
N VAL A 102 13.96 -4.39 2.10
CA VAL A 102 15.16 -3.88 2.79
C VAL A 102 14.93 -3.92 4.30
N ARG A 103 13.77 -3.47 4.77
CA ARG A 103 13.39 -3.54 6.19
C ARG A 103 13.38 -4.97 6.72
N LEU A 104 12.81 -5.91 5.96
CA LEU A 104 12.84 -7.34 6.31
C LEU A 104 14.26 -7.90 6.34
N LEU A 105 15.13 -7.46 5.42
CA LEU A 105 16.53 -7.86 5.36
C LEU A 105 17.32 -7.35 6.57
N PHE A 106 17.17 -6.09 6.97
CA PHE A 106 17.81 -5.57 8.19
C PHE A 106 17.32 -6.31 9.44
N TYR A 107 16.01 -6.58 9.52
CA TYR A 107 15.42 -7.17 10.72
C TYR A 107 15.73 -8.67 10.87
N PHE A 108 15.52 -9.46 9.82
CA PHE A 108 15.60 -10.94 9.87
C PHE A 108 16.73 -11.56 9.02
N GLY A 109 17.42 -10.76 8.21
CA GLY A 109 18.41 -11.27 7.25
C GLY A 109 17.77 -12.03 6.08
N VAL A 110 18.63 -12.49 5.16
CA VAL A 110 18.20 -13.23 3.96
C VAL A 110 17.32 -14.45 4.28
N PRO A 111 17.63 -15.31 5.27
CA PRO A 111 16.79 -16.46 5.59
C PRO A 111 15.38 -16.06 6.02
N GLY A 112 15.25 -14.97 6.78
CA GLY A 112 13.95 -14.48 7.22
C GLY A 112 13.11 -13.93 6.08
N VAL A 113 13.73 -13.19 5.14
CA VAL A 113 13.05 -12.73 3.92
C VAL A 113 12.54 -13.92 3.11
N ILE A 114 13.36 -14.96 2.93
CA ILE A 114 12.95 -16.18 2.21
C ILE A 114 11.80 -16.87 2.94
N LEU A 115 11.90 -17.06 4.25
CA LEU A 115 10.85 -17.68 5.05
C LEU A 115 9.54 -16.88 4.99
N PHE A 116 9.61 -15.56 5.01
CA PHE A 116 8.45 -14.68 4.88
C PHE A 116 7.76 -14.84 3.51
N LEU A 117 8.52 -14.89 2.42
CA LEU A 117 7.98 -15.13 1.07
C LEU A 117 7.36 -16.53 0.94
N LEU A 118 8.04 -17.54 1.49
CA LEU A 118 7.52 -18.92 1.52
C LEU A 118 6.24 -19.02 2.36
N TYR A 119 6.18 -18.31 3.48
CA TYR A 119 4.98 -18.22 4.31
C TYR A 119 3.80 -17.63 3.54
N GLN A 120 3.98 -16.47 2.90
CA GLN A 120 2.93 -15.85 2.10
C GLN A 120 2.46 -16.75 0.94
N TYR A 121 3.41 -17.33 0.20
CA TYR A 121 3.10 -18.30 -0.86
C TYR A 121 2.30 -19.50 -0.33
N SER A 122 2.68 -20.04 0.83
CA SER A 122 1.99 -21.18 1.42
C SER A 122 0.54 -20.85 1.76
N ILE A 123 0.28 -19.67 2.33
CA ILE A 123 -1.09 -19.21 2.64
C ILE A 123 -1.94 -19.08 1.38
N VAL A 124 -1.40 -18.48 0.32
CA VAL A 124 -2.07 -18.33 -0.97
C VAL A 124 -2.43 -19.70 -1.56
N ARG A 125 -1.47 -20.63 -1.57
CA ARG A 125 -1.66 -21.99 -2.08
C ARG A 125 -2.72 -22.75 -1.29
N ILE A 126 -2.63 -22.74 0.04
CA ILE A 126 -3.58 -23.42 0.92
C ILE A 126 -4.99 -22.85 0.73
N SER A 127 -5.11 -21.53 0.63
CA SER A 127 -6.40 -20.86 0.43
C SER A 127 -7.05 -21.25 -0.90
N GLY A 128 -6.26 -21.34 -1.98
CA GLY A 128 -6.74 -21.86 -3.26
C GLY A 128 -7.26 -23.30 -3.17
N LEU A 129 -6.59 -24.16 -2.39
CA LEU A 129 -6.99 -25.55 -2.16
C LEU A 129 -8.25 -25.69 -1.31
N ILE A 130 -8.43 -24.84 -0.29
CA ILE A 130 -9.60 -24.85 0.60
C ILE A 130 -10.87 -24.53 -0.19
N PHE A 131 -10.83 -23.50 -1.04
CA PHE A 131 -12.03 -23.04 -1.72
C PHE A 131 -12.35 -23.80 -3.00
N LYS A 132 -11.35 -24.44 -3.64
CA LYS A 132 -11.52 -25.19 -4.89
C LYS A 132 -12.10 -24.36 -6.05
N GLU A 133 -12.14 -23.04 -5.90
CA GLU A 133 -12.63 -22.08 -6.89
C GLU A 133 -11.46 -21.54 -7.71
N ARG A 134 -11.46 -21.83 -9.02
CA ARG A 134 -10.34 -21.45 -9.91
C ARG A 134 -10.14 -19.94 -9.98
N ILE A 135 -11.24 -19.18 -10.04
CA ILE A 135 -11.23 -17.72 -10.11
C ILE A 135 -10.62 -17.12 -8.84
N LEU A 136 -11.01 -17.64 -7.68
CA LEU A 136 -10.53 -17.16 -6.39
C LEU A 136 -9.05 -17.52 -6.17
N SER A 137 -8.63 -18.72 -6.58
CA SER A 137 -7.22 -19.10 -6.57
C SER A 137 -6.39 -18.17 -7.45
N PHE A 138 -6.87 -17.86 -8.66
CA PHE A 138 -6.18 -16.90 -9.55
C PHE A 138 -6.08 -15.52 -8.90
N PHE A 139 -7.16 -15.02 -8.30
CA PHE A 139 -7.17 -13.75 -7.57
C PHE A 139 -6.13 -13.70 -6.44
N PHE A 140 -6.02 -14.74 -5.61
CA PHE A 140 -5.01 -14.77 -4.55
C PHE A 140 -3.58 -14.76 -5.09
N PHE A 141 -3.32 -15.46 -6.19
CA PHE A 141 -2.01 -15.40 -6.86
C PHE A 141 -1.75 -14.00 -7.42
N THR A 142 -2.73 -13.34 -8.04
CA THR A 142 -2.59 -11.96 -8.50
C THR A 142 -2.27 -11.01 -7.35
N VAL A 143 -2.96 -11.12 -6.21
CA VAL A 143 -2.68 -10.31 -5.01
C VAL A 143 -1.27 -10.60 -4.47
N PHE A 144 -0.84 -11.86 -4.47
CA PHE A 144 0.52 -12.23 -4.07
C PHE A 144 1.58 -11.59 -4.97
N PHE A 145 1.44 -11.69 -6.30
CA PHE A 145 2.38 -11.05 -7.22
C PHE A 145 2.37 -9.52 -7.09
N TYR A 146 1.20 -8.92 -6.88
CA TYR A 146 1.10 -7.50 -6.62
C TYR A 146 1.81 -7.10 -5.32
N ALA A 147 1.71 -7.93 -4.27
CA ALA A 147 2.43 -7.68 -3.03
C ALA A 147 3.95 -7.82 -3.15
N LEU A 148 4.45 -8.72 -4.02
CA LEU A 148 5.89 -8.77 -4.33
C LEU A 148 6.38 -7.44 -4.94
N ILE A 149 5.58 -6.82 -5.80
CA ILE A 149 5.88 -5.49 -6.35
C ILE A 149 5.81 -4.44 -5.24
N LEU A 150 4.79 -4.50 -4.38
CA LEU A 150 4.64 -3.56 -3.27
C LEU A 150 5.74 -3.69 -2.21
N LEU A 151 6.39 -4.85 -2.05
CA LEU A 151 7.56 -5.01 -1.18
C LEU A 151 8.75 -4.13 -1.61
N ILE A 152 8.80 -3.68 -2.86
CA ILE A 152 9.76 -2.68 -3.34
C ILE A 152 9.40 -1.28 -2.81
N LYS A 153 8.10 -1.00 -2.60
CA LYS A 153 7.61 0.29 -2.12
C LYS A 153 7.49 0.37 -0.60
N GLY A 154 7.14 -0.72 0.06
CA GLY A 154 6.84 -0.74 1.49
C GLY A 154 6.55 -2.14 2.01
N TYR A 155 6.60 -2.29 3.33
CA TYR A 155 6.26 -3.57 3.95
C TYR A 155 4.77 -3.89 3.75
N ILE A 156 4.46 -5.06 3.21
CA ILE A 156 3.10 -5.54 3.00
C ILE A 156 2.98 -7.02 3.39
N ASP A 157 1.88 -7.36 4.06
CA ASP A 157 1.54 -8.74 4.42
C ASP A 157 0.22 -9.20 3.78
N VAL A 158 0.33 -10.03 2.75
CA VAL A 158 -0.83 -10.63 2.06
C VAL A 158 -1.59 -11.60 2.95
N ALA A 159 -0.89 -12.27 3.88
CA ALA A 159 -1.52 -13.26 4.73
C ALA A 159 -2.63 -12.61 5.57
N SER A 160 -2.39 -11.41 6.11
CA SER A 160 -3.41 -10.64 6.84
C SER A 160 -4.71 -10.44 6.04
N LEU A 161 -4.64 -10.04 4.77
CA LEU A 161 -5.81 -9.83 3.91
C LEU A 161 -6.56 -11.14 3.64
N ILE A 162 -5.82 -12.22 3.37
CA ILE A 162 -6.41 -13.53 3.14
C ILE A 162 -7.08 -14.04 4.42
N PHE A 163 -6.46 -13.86 5.59
CA PHE A 163 -7.06 -14.27 6.87
C PHE A 163 -8.39 -13.57 7.16
N ILE A 164 -8.51 -12.28 6.83
CA ILE A 164 -9.79 -11.56 6.96
C ILE A 164 -10.87 -12.22 6.09
N TYR A 165 -10.53 -12.56 4.84
CA TYR A 165 -11.45 -13.28 3.96
C TYR A 165 -11.81 -14.69 4.46
N LEU A 166 -10.81 -15.46 4.92
CA LEU A 166 -11.03 -16.79 5.51
C LEU A 166 -11.96 -16.71 6.74
N HIS A 167 -11.73 -15.71 7.60
CA HIS A 167 -12.54 -15.48 8.79
C HIS A 167 -13.98 -15.13 8.44
N TYR A 168 -14.18 -14.21 7.49
CA TYR A 168 -15.51 -13.87 6.98
C TYR A 168 -16.26 -15.11 6.47
N LYS A 169 -15.62 -15.95 5.64
CA LYS A 169 -16.27 -17.15 5.12
C LYS A 169 -16.58 -18.20 6.21
N SER A 170 -15.71 -18.30 7.22
CA SER A 170 -15.96 -19.15 8.37
C SER A 170 -17.19 -18.72 9.16
N LEU A 171 -17.42 -17.41 9.30
CA LEU A 171 -18.62 -16.88 9.95
C LEU A 171 -19.87 -17.17 9.13
N ASP A 172 -19.84 -16.91 7.82
CA ASP A 172 -20.96 -17.14 6.90
C ASP A 172 -21.46 -18.60 6.96
N SER A 173 -20.54 -19.56 6.84
CA SER A 173 -20.88 -20.98 6.97
C SER A 173 -21.50 -21.34 8.33
N LYS A 174 -21.07 -20.69 9.43
CA LYS A 174 -21.63 -20.91 10.77
C LYS A 174 -23.02 -20.28 10.93
N TYR A 175 -23.34 -19.23 10.18
CA TYR A 175 -24.68 -18.63 10.15
C TYR A 175 -25.64 -19.49 9.35
N GLU A 176 -25.25 -19.96 8.17
CA GLU A 176 -26.08 -20.82 7.32
C GLU A 176 -26.47 -22.12 8.05
N ASN A 177 -25.51 -22.76 8.72
CA ASN A 177 -25.76 -23.95 9.54
C ASN A 177 -26.69 -23.70 10.75
N ARG A 178 -26.85 -22.45 11.22
CA ARG A 178 -27.76 -22.11 12.33
C ARG A 178 -29.18 -21.78 11.88
N ILE A 179 -29.39 -21.42 10.62
CA ILE A 179 -30.73 -21.16 10.06
C ILE A 179 -31.40 -22.47 9.63
N LEU A 180 -30.59 -23.49 9.30
CA LEU A 180 -31.05 -24.81 8.83
C LEU A 180 -31.29 -25.83 9.96
N CYS A 181 -31.11 -25.45 11.22
CA CYS A 181 -31.46 -26.23 12.42
C CYS A 181 -32.62 -25.57 13.16
#